data_AF-A0A9D8DLC0-F1
#
_entry.id   AF-A0A9D8DLC0-F1
#
_cell.length_a   1.000
_cell.length_b   1.000
_cell.length_c   1.000
_cell.angle_alpha   90.00
_cell.angle_beta   90.00
_cell.angle_gamma   90.00
#
_symmetry.space_group_name_H-M   'P 1'
#
loop_
_entity.id
_entity.type
_entity.pdbx_description
1 polymer ?
#
loop_
_entity_poly.entity_id
_entity_poly.type
_entity_poly.pdbx_seq_one_letter_code
_entity_poly.pdbx_strand_id
1 'polypeptide(L)'
;MVACIPHLSGYASPTMERLGVVELAALGTLAVRYAVENVARVSVAERLGAVEVGELPEPSAVQRHLSALVRSALFVFVAAVFIEARWALWLGEAMFLVPKLVEQFAERFPNFGEAYRWVPRNHFRIVAMFFVMLWWGIALADAVEGPDGVARGFVLMSVPGLLLGGLDWFVRDGSRWPSNALSRLLGVAPFLFGVALVRGLVL
;
A
#
# COMPACT_ATOMS: atom_id res chain seq x y z
N MET A 1 13.75 -0.83 -15.92
CA MET A 1 13.34 0.41 -16.63
C MET A 1 14.40 1.51 -16.43
N VAL A 2 15.59 1.36 -17.03
CA VAL A 2 16.64 2.42 -17.03
C VAL A 2 17.07 2.78 -18.46
N ALA A 3 16.53 2.10 -19.47
CA ALA A 3 16.91 2.28 -20.87
C ALA A 3 16.35 3.55 -21.56
N CYS A 4 15.44 4.31 -20.93
CA CYS A 4 14.69 5.36 -21.63
C CYS A 4 15.23 6.79 -21.47
N ILE A 5 16.18 7.05 -20.57
CA ILE A 5 16.73 8.41 -20.36
C ILE A 5 17.56 8.93 -21.56
N PRO A 6 18.33 8.11 -22.30
CA PRO A 6 19.22 8.67 -23.33
C PRO A 6 18.55 9.02 -24.66
N HIS A 7 17.37 8.48 -24.94
CA HIS A 7 16.62 8.80 -26.16
C HIS A 7 15.84 10.13 -26.07
N LEU A 8 15.68 10.69 -24.87
CA LEU A 8 14.96 11.95 -24.64
C LEU A 8 15.86 13.20 -24.69
N SER A 9 17.18 13.05 -24.50
CA SER A 9 18.12 14.19 -24.48
C SER A 9 18.94 14.36 -25.76
N GLY A 10 18.85 13.42 -26.72
CA GLY A 10 19.61 13.46 -27.98
C GLY A 10 21.14 13.38 -27.83
N TYR A 11 21.64 13.21 -26.60
CA TYR A 11 23.06 13.18 -26.29
C TYR A 11 23.52 11.76 -25.93
N ALA A 12 24.24 11.13 -26.86
CA ALA A 12 25.01 9.92 -26.58
C ALA A 12 26.35 10.31 -25.92
N SER A 13 26.38 10.37 -24.59
CA SER A 13 27.61 10.61 -23.84
C SER A 13 28.54 9.37 -23.91
N PRO A 14 29.88 9.54 -24.04
CA PRO A 14 30.85 8.44 -23.99
C PRO A 14 30.77 7.58 -22.72
N THR A 15 30.06 8.05 -21.68
CA THR A 15 29.84 7.34 -20.42
C THR A 15 28.81 6.20 -20.51
N MET A 16 28.08 6.07 -21.63
CA MET A 16 27.09 4.99 -21.83
C MET A 16 27.67 3.58 -21.65
N GLU A 17 28.92 3.36 -22.04
CA GLU A 17 29.59 2.06 -21.93
C GLU A 17 29.83 1.65 -20.45
N ARG A 18 29.85 2.61 -19.52
CA ARG A 18 30.04 2.36 -18.07
C ARG A 18 28.73 2.17 -17.30
N LEU A 19 27.57 2.40 -17.91
CA LEU A 19 26.27 2.24 -17.25
C LEU A 19 26.08 0.81 -16.72
N GLY A 20 26.52 -0.21 -17.47
CA GLY A 20 26.47 -1.60 -17.03
C GLY A 20 27.32 -1.88 -15.78
N VAL A 21 28.47 -1.21 -15.65
CA VAL A 21 29.33 -1.35 -14.47
C VAL A 21 28.70 -0.68 -13.25
N VAL A 22 28.09 0.49 -13.43
CA VAL A 22 27.37 1.19 -12.35
C VAL A 22 26.11 0.43 -11.92
N GLU A 23 25.36 -0.13 -12.87
CA GLU A 23 24.18 -0.96 -12.59
C GLU A 23 24.58 -2.25 -11.85
N LEU A 24 25.63 -2.93 -12.29
CA LEU A 24 26.14 -4.13 -11.62
C LEU A 24 26.67 -3.82 -10.22
N ALA A 25 27.36 -2.68 -10.05
CA ALA A 25 27.83 -2.22 -8.75
C ALA A 25 26.65 -1.88 -7.82
N ALA A 26 25.61 -1.22 -8.33
CA ALA A 26 24.40 -0.91 -7.58
C ALA A 26 23.62 -2.18 -7.16
N LEU A 27 23.46 -3.13 -8.09
CA LEU A 27 22.84 -4.43 -7.82
C LEU A 27 23.65 -5.22 -6.78
N GLY A 28 24.97 -5.28 -6.93
CA GLY A 28 25.87 -5.91 -5.95
C GLY A 28 25.74 -5.27 -4.57
N THR A 29 25.70 -3.94 -4.51
CA THR A 29 25.53 -3.19 -3.25
C THR A 29 24.18 -3.51 -2.59
N LEU A 30 23.09 -3.54 -3.36
CA LEU A 30 21.76 -3.91 -2.87
C LEU A 30 21.70 -5.36 -2.39
N ALA A 31 22.35 -6.29 -3.09
CA ALA A 31 22.42 -7.70 -2.71
C ALA A 31 23.19 -7.88 -1.39
N VAL A 32 24.33 -7.21 -1.24
CA VAL A 32 25.11 -7.21 0.00
C VAL A 32 24.30 -6.61 1.15
N ARG A 33 23.65 -5.45 0.94
CA ARG A 33 22.77 -4.84 1.94
C ARG A 33 21.67 -5.81 2.38
N TYR A 34 20.99 -6.46 1.43
CA TYR A 34 19.93 -7.43 1.72
C TYR A 34 20.45 -8.63 2.52
N ALA A 35 21.62 -9.16 2.16
CA ALA A 35 22.24 -10.25 2.89
C ALA A 35 22.58 -9.85 4.33
N VAL A 36 23.17 -8.67 4.54
CA VAL A 36 23.48 -8.12 5.86
C VAL A 36 22.20 -7.90 6.68
N GLU A 37 21.15 -7.31 6.09
CA GLU A 37 19.87 -7.12 6.75
C GLU A 37 19.22 -8.45 7.15
N ASN A 38 19.32 -9.49 6.32
CA ASN A 38 18.78 -10.81 6.64
C ASN A 38 19.55 -11.48 7.77
N VAL A 39 20.89 -11.42 7.76
CA VAL A 39 21.72 -11.94 8.86
C VAL A 39 21.36 -11.21 10.15
N ALA A 40 21.29 -9.87 10.12
CA ALA A 40 20.90 -9.07 11.27
C ALA A 40 19.50 -9.44 11.79
N ARG A 41 18.51 -9.62 10.90
CA ARG A 41 17.15 -10.05 11.31
C ARG A 41 17.17 -11.38 12.04
N VAL A 42 17.88 -12.39 11.52
CA VAL A 42 17.95 -13.71 12.14
C VAL A 42 18.67 -13.63 13.50
N SER A 43 19.83 -12.98 13.54
CA SER A 43 20.64 -12.88 14.77
C SER A 43 20.00 -12.03 15.87
N VAL A 44 19.19 -11.02 15.53
CA VAL A 44 18.52 -10.15 16.49
C VAL A 44 17.16 -10.72 16.92
N ALA A 45 16.45 -11.45 16.05
CA ALA A 45 15.18 -12.11 16.41
C ALA A 45 15.38 -13.15 17.52
N GLU A 46 16.47 -13.93 17.48
CA GLU A 46 16.82 -14.87 18.55
C GLU A 46 17.06 -14.18 19.90
N ARG A 47 17.60 -12.96 19.89
CA ARG A 47 17.84 -12.17 21.11
C ARG A 47 16.57 -11.48 21.61
N LEU A 48 15.68 -11.06 20.73
CA LEU A 48 14.39 -10.48 21.09
C LEU A 48 13.49 -11.50 21.79
N GLY A 49 13.43 -12.75 21.30
CA GLY A 49 12.65 -13.80 21.95
C GLY A 49 13.14 -14.19 23.36
N ALA A 50 14.41 -13.93 23.67
CA ALA A 50 14.98 -14.17 25.00
C ALA A 50 14.83 -12.97 25.96
N VAL A 51 14.53 -11.77 25.44
CA VAL A 51 14.45 -10.50 26.19
C VAL A 51 13.03 -9.92 26.22
N GLU A 52 12.06 -10.52 25.52
CA GLU A 52 10.62 -10.20 25.60
C GLU A 52 10.05 -10.56 26.99
N VAL A 53 10.43 -9.76 27.97
CA VAL A 53 9.82 -9.69 29.29
C VAL A 53 8.57 -8.82 29.14
N GLY A 54 7.45 -9.47 28.88
CA GLY A 54 6.09 -8.92 29.02
C GLY A 54 5.58 -8.13 27.81
N GLU A 55 4.29 -8.27 27.55
CA GLU A 55 3.55 -7.40 26.64
C GLU A 55 3.87 -5.94 26.96
N LEU A 56 4.37 -5.19 25.97
CA LEU A 56 4.61 -3.76 26.12
C LEU A 56 3.30 -3.11 26.56
N PRO A 57 3.32 -2.23 27.59
CA PRO A 57 2.11 -1.53 28.01
C PRO A 57 1.51 -0.79 26.81
N GLU A 58 0.20 -0.93 26.62
CA GLU A 58 -0.48 -0.19 25.57
C GLU A 58 -0.21 1.31 25.72
N PRO A 59 0.08 2.02 24.61
CA PRO A 59 0.36 3.45 24.67
C PRO A 59 -0.83 4.19 25.29
N SER A 60 -0.54 5.11 26.19
CA SER A 60 -1.56 5.91 26.86
C SER A 60 -2.49 6.60 25.86
N ALA A 61 -3.76 6.80 26.22
CA ALA A 61 -4.73 7.49 25.37
C ALA A 61 -4.22 8.88 24.93
N VAL A 62 -3.55 9.61 25.83
CA VAL A 62 -2.93 10.91 25.53
C VAL A 62 -1.87 10.80 24.44
N GLN A 63 -0.98 9.81 24.53
CA GLN A 63 0.04 9.56 23.50
C GLN A 63 -0.59 9.18 22.16
N ARG A 64 -1.66 8.37 22.17
CA ARG A 64 -2.40 7.98 20.96
C ARG A 64 -3.04 9.19 20.28
N HIS A 65 -3.73 10.05 21.03
CA HIS A 65 -4.38 11.25 20.51
C HIS A 65 -3.36 12.29 20.02
N LEU A 66 -2.29 12.52 20.78
CA LEU A 66 -1.23 13.46 20.39
C LEU A 66 -0.50 12.98 19.12
N SER A 67 -0.20 11.67 19.03
CA SER A 67 0.39 11.06 17.83
C SER A 67 -0.51 11.20 16.61
N ALA A 68 -1.82 10.98 16.76
CA ALA A 68 -2.78 11.20 15.70
C ALA A 68 -2.81 12.67 15.25
N LEU A 69 -2.83 13.62 16.19
CA LEU A 69 -2.83 15.06 15.91
C LEU A 69 -1.56 15.48 15.16
N VAL A 70 -0.37 15.12 15.66
CA VAL A 70 0.91 15.47 15.02
C VAL A 70 0.98 14.89 13.61
N ARG A 71 0.53 13.65 13.42
CA ARG A 71 0.53 12.99 12.11
C ARG A 71 -0.44 13.66 11.13
N SER A 72 -1.63 14.06 11.60
CA SER A 72 -2.58 14.82 10.79
C SER A 72 -2.03 16.20 10.41
N ALA A 73 -1.42 16.92 11.36
CA ALA A 73 -0.80 18.22 11.10
C ALA A 73 0.33 18.12 10.06
N LEU A 74 1.20 17.11 10.17
CA LEU A 74 2.25 16.85 9.17
C LEU A 74 1.66 16.50 7.80
N PHE A 75 0.59 15.71 7.76
CA PHE A 75 -0.09 15.37 6.52
C PHE A 75 -0.65 16.62 5.81
N VAL A 76 -1.40 17.47 6.53
CA VAL A 76 -1.95 18.71 5.99
C VAL A 76 -0.84 19.65 5.55
N PHE A 77 0.22 19.79 6.35
CA PHE A 77 1.38 20.62 6.02
C PHE A 77 2.04 20.20 4.69
N VAL A 78 2.26 18.91 4.48
CA VAL A 78 2.84 18.38 3.24
C VAL A 78 1.84 18.52 2.08
N ALA A 79 0.58 18.13 2.29
CA ALA A 79 -0.45 18.12 1.25
C ALA A 79 -0.79 19.53 0.75
N ALA A 80 -0.74 20.55 1.61
CA ALA A 80 -1.03 21.94 1.27
C ALA A 80 -0.10 22.52 0.20
N VAL A 81 1.10 21.96 0.03
CA VAL A 81 2.03 22.37 -1.05
C VAL A 81 1.64 21.77 -2.40
N PHE A 82 0.97 20.62 -2.41
CA PHE A 82 0.62 19.89 -3.64
C PHE A 82 -0.82 20.13 -4.10
N ILE A 83 -1.73 20.44 -3.18
CA ILE A 83 -3.16 20.54 -3.46
C ILE A 83 -3.63 21.97 -3.18
N GLU A 84 -3.83 22.75 -4.24
CA GLU A 84 -4.31 24.14 -4.16
C GLU A 84 -5.77 24.22 -3.67
N ALA A 85 -6.56 23.18 -3.93
CA ALA A 85 -7.96 23.12 -3.54
C ALA A 85 -8.14 22.82 -2.04
N ARG A 86 -8.52 23.86 -1.29
CA ARG A 86 -8.69 23.81 0.18
C ARG A 86 -9.68 22.73 0.64
N TRP A 87 -10.72 22.41 -0.12
CA TRP A 87 -11.73 21.42 0.27
C TRP A 87 -11.18 19.98 0.26
N ALA A 88 -10.33 19.66 -0.73
CA ALA A 88 -9.78 18.32 -0.89
C ALA A 88 -8.77 18.00 0.21
N LEU A 89 -8.03 19.00 0.69
CA LEU A 89 -7.12 18.86 1.84
C LEU A 89 -7.87 18.40 3.11
N TRP A 90 -8.95 19.11 3.47
CA TRP A 90 -9.74 18.78 4.65
C TRP A 90 -10.44 17.42 4.50
N LEU A 91 -10.94 17.11 3.31
CA LEU A 91 -11.57 15.82 3.06
C LEU A 91 -10.56 14.67 3.11
N GLY A 92 -9.37 14.85 2.54
CA GLY A 92 -8.28 13.86 2.62
C GLY A 92 -7.79 13.65 4.05
N GLU A 93 -7.70 14.71 4.86
CA GLU A 93 -7.39 14.59 6.27
C GLU A 93 -8.47 13.80 7.02
N ALA A 94 -9.74 14.11 6.78
CA ALA A 94 -10.86 13.37 7.36
C ALA A 94 -10.81 11.89 6.94
N MET A 95 -10.57 11.61 5.66
CA MET A 95 -10.39 10.26 5.11
C MET A 95 -9.25 9.50 5.79
N PHE A 96 -8.21 10.19 6.27
CA PHE A 96 -7.10 9.57 6.99
C PHE A 96 -7.34 9.42 8.50
N LEU A 97 -7.98 10.40 9.13
CA LEU A 97 -8.17 10.46 10.57
C LEU A 97 -9.37 9.61 11.02
N VAL A 98 -10.48 9.68 10.31
CA VAL A 98 -11.72 8.96 10.67
C VAL A 98 -11.48 7.46 10.81
N PRO A 99 -10.80 6.76 9.88
CA PRO A 99 -10.58 5.32 10.02
C PRO A 99 -9.86 4.95 11.31
N LYS A 100 -8.86 5.74 11.71
CA LYS A 100 -8.08 5.51 12.94
C LYS A 100 -8.88 5.76 14.21
N LEU A 101 -9.83 6.69 14.15
CA LEU A 101 -10.73 6.95 15.27
C LEU A 101 -11.80 5.86 15.36
N VAL A 102 -12.34 5.41 14.23
CA VAL A 102 -13.32 4.33 14.18
C VAL A 102 -12.71 3.01 14.63
N GLU A 103 -11.47 2.72 14.26
CA GLU A 103 -10.75 1.50 14.66
C GLU A 103 -10.66 1.34 16.18
N GLN A 104 -10.67 2.43 16.96
CA GLN A 104 -10.68 2.37 18.44
C GLN A 104 -11.99 1.79 19.00
N PHE A 105 -13.08 1.90 18.23
CA PHE A 105 -14.40 1.42 18.60
C PHE A 105 -14.82 0.19 17.78
N ALA A 106 -13.98 -0.26 16.84
CA ALA A 106 -14.32 -1.35 15.91
C ALA A 106 -14.62 -2.66 16.64
N GLU A 107 -14.10 -2.85 17.85
CA GLU A 107 -14.44 -4.02 18.67
C GLU A 107 -15.94 -4.14 18.98
N ARG A 108 -16.63 -3.00 19.06
CA ARG A 108 -18.06 -2.92 19.36
C ARG A 108 -18.96 -3.16 18.14
N PHE A 109 -18.40 -3.20 16.93
CA PHE A 109 -19.18 -3.43 15.72
C PHE A 109 -19.57 -4.89 15.55
N PRO A 110 -20.74 -5.18 14.93
CA PRO A 110 -21.15 -6.55 14.64
C PRO A 110 -20.12 -7.22 13.70
N ASN A 111 -19.79 -8.48 13.97
CA ASN A 111 -18.85 -9.25 13.16
C ASN A 111 -19.59 -10.26 12.26
N PHE A 112 -19.40 -10.16 10.95
CA PHE A 112 -19.98 -11.07 9.96
C PHE A 112 -18.99 -12.16 9.56
N GLY A 113 -18.97 -13.25 10.31
CA GLY A 113 -18.02 -14.36 10.11
C GLY A 113 -18.14 -15.11 8.77
N GLU A 114 -19.29 -15.08 8.11
CA GLU A 114 -19.47 -15.68 6.78
C GLU A 114 -18.86 -14.82 5.66
N ALA A 115 -18.94 -13.48 5.79
CA ALA A 115 -18.31 -12.55 4.87
C ALA A 115 -16.77 -12.63 4.94
N TYR A 116 -16.24 -13.10 6.07
CA TYR A 116 -14.79 -13.28 6.30
C TYR A 116 -14.09 -14.12 5.26
N ARG A 117 -14.79 -15.09 4.67
CA ARG A 117 -14.25 -15.95 3.60
C ARG A 117 -14.03 -15.24 2.28
N TRP A 118 -14.79 -14.19 2.00
CA TRP A 118 -14.86 -13.59 0.67
C TRP A 118 -14.03 -12.30 0.56
N VAL A 119 -13.73 -11.66 1.69
CA VAL A 119 -12.89 -10.46 1.71
C VAL A 119 -11.45 -10.83 1.32
N PRO A 120 -10.84 -10.13 0.35
CA PRO A 120 -9.49 -10.44 -0.08
C PRO A 120 -8.48 -10.10 1.03
N ARG A 121 -7.64 -11.08 1.40
CA ARG A 121 -6.63 -10.95 2.47
C ARG A 121 -5.22 -11.23 1.97
N ASN A 122 -4.23 -10.78 2.74
CA ASN A 122 -2.80 -11.02 2.51
C ASN A 122 -2.35 -10.58 1.10
N HIS A 123 -1.45 -11.34 0.47
CA HIS A 123 -0.94 -11.08 -0.87
C HIS A 123 -2.06 -10.98 -1.93
N PHE A 124 -3.14 -11.75 -1.79
CA PHE A 124 -4.27 -11.67 -2.70
C PHE A 124 -4.99 -10.32 -2.65
N ARG A 125 -5.05 -9.69 -1.47
CA ARG A 125 -5.58 -8.31 -1.31
C ARG A 125 -4.81 -7.33 -2.16
N ILE A 126 -3.48 -7.39 -2.13
CA ILE A 126 -2.63 -6.48 -2.88
C ILE A 126 -2.88 -6.63 -4.39
N VAL A 127 -2.89 -7.88 -4.88
CA VAL A 127 -3.14 -8.18 -6.29
C VAL A 127 -4.53 -7.72 -6.72
N ALA A 128 -5.58 -8.07 -5.96
CA ALA A 128 -6.94 -7.65 -6.25
C ALA A 128 -7.08 -6.12 -6.24
N MET A 129 -6.43 -5.43 -5.29
CA MET A 129 -6.43 -3.98 -5.22
C MET A 129 -5.71 -3.31 -6.38
N PHE A 130 -4.67 -3.91 -6.96
CA PHE A 130 -4.09 -3.38 -8.19
C PHE A 130 -5.11 -3.34 -9.34
N PHE A 131 -5.89 -4.40 -9.52
CA PHE A 131 -6.93 -4.42 -10.55
C PHE A 131 -8.05 -3.43 -10.25
N VAL A 132 -8.53 -3.39 -8.99
CA VAL A 132 -9.55 -2.43 -8.59
C VAL A 132 -9.07 -1.02 -8.82
N MET A 133 -7.84 -0.67 -8.42
CA MET A 133 -7.29 0.67 -8.62
C MET A 133 -7.06 1.00 -10.09
N LEU A 134 -6.66 0.03 -10.92
CA LEU A 134 -6.54 0.21 -12.37
C LEU A 134 -7.90 0.54 -12.99
N TRP A 135 -8.91 -0.27 -12.71
CA TRP A 135 -10.26 -0.09 -13.26
C TRP A 135 -10.91 1.17 -12.72
N TRP A 136 -10.70 1.47 -11.43
CA TRP A 136 -11.13 2.71 -10.79
C TRP A 136 -10.49 3.93 -11.42
N GLY A 137 -9.19 3.86 -11.72
CA GLY A 137 -8.45 4.89 -12.45
C GLY A 137 -9.09 5.20 -13.80
N ILE A 138 -9.39 4.16 -14.58
CA ILE A 138 -10.05 4.29 -15.89
C ILE A 138 -11.47 4.85 -15.74
N ALA A 139 -12.26 4.32 -14.80
CA ALA A 139 -13.64 4.76 -14.56
C ALA A 139 -13.74 6.23 -14.11
N LEU A 140 -12.67 6.75 -13.50
CA LEU A 140 -12.60 8.14 -13.03
C LEU A 140 -11.92 9.09 -14.01
N ALA A 141 -11.48 8.63 -15.18
CA ALA A 141 -10.75 9.45 -16.14
C ALA A 141 -11.49 10.77 -16.42
N ASP A 142 -12.75 10.66 -16.86
CA ASP A 142 -13.62 11.82 -17.16
C ASP A 142 -13.93 12.65 -15.90
N ALA A 143 -14.08 11.99 -14.74
CA ALA A 143 -14.43 12.65 -13.48
C ALA A 143 -13.28 13.50 -12.91
N VAL A 144 -12.05 13.29 -13.40
CA VAL A 144 -10.83 13.98 -12.97
C VAL A 144 -10.37 15.01 -14.02
N GLU A 145 -11.03 15.10 -15.17
CA GLU A 145 -10.71 16.13 -16.18
C GLU A 145 -11.12 17.53 -15.73
N GLY A 146 -10.24 18.52 -15.92
CA GLY A 146 -10.50 19.94 -15.66
C GLY A 146 -9.59 20.57 -14.59
N PRO A 147 -9.81 21.87 -14.26
CA PRO A 147 -8.92 22.65 -13.40
C PRO A 147 -8.78 22.08 -11.98
N ASP A 148 -9.85 21.51 -11.41
CA ASP A 148 -9.84 20.86 -10.09
C ASP A 148 -9.53 19.35 -10.16
N GLY A 149 -8.91 18.89 -11.25
CA GLY A 149 -8.65 17.47 -11.49
C GLY A 149 -7.81 16.84 -10.39
N VAL A 150 -6.67 17.45 -10.05
CA VAL A 150 -5.75 16.94 -9.01
C VAL A 150 -6.46 16.74 -7.67
N ALA A 151 -7.30 17.71 -7.27
CA ALA A 151 -8.07 17.68 -6.03
C ALA A 151 -9.11 16.55 -6.00
N ARG A 152 -9.88 16.40 -7.09
CA ARG A 152 -10.86 15.31 -7.25
C ARG A 152 -10.17 13.96 -7.28
N GLY A 153 -9.08 13.82 -8.04
CA GLY A 153 -8.30 12.59 -8.12
C GLY A 153 -7.75 12.15 -6.76
N PHE A 154 -7.18 13.07 -6.00
CA PHE A 154 -6.67 12.79 -4.65
C PHE A 154 -7.74 12.19 -3.72
N VAL A 155 -8.94 12.77 -3.70
CA VAL A 155 -10.05 12.28 -2.89
C VAL A 155 -10.58 10.96 -3.43
N LEU A 156 -10.92 10.92 -4.72
CA LEU A 156 -11.60 9.78 -5.34
C LEU A 156 -10.72 8.52 -5.36
N MET A 157 -9.42 8.66 -5.59
CA MET A 157 -8.49 7.50 -5.57
C MET A 157 -8.33 6.91 -4.18
N SER A 158 -8.63 7.67 -3.12
CA SER A 158 -8.55 7.16 -1.74
C SER A 158 -9.77 6.30 -1.37
N VAL A 159 -10.89 6.42 -2.11
CA VAL A 159 -12.18 5.77 -1.78
C VAL A 159 -12.11 4.24 -1.75
N PRO A 160 -11.56 3.52 -2.77
CA PRO A 160 -11.55 2.05 -2.75
C PRO A 160 -10.82 1.48 -1.54
N GLY A 161 -9.70 2.09 -1.17
CA GLY A 161 -8.92 1.71 0.01
C GLY A 161 -9.71 1.90 1.31
N LEU A 162 -10.44 3.01 1.43
CA LEU A 162 -11.30 3.26 2.60
C LEU A 162 -12.48 2.31 2.69
N LEU A 163 -13.14 2.01 1.57
CA LEU A 163 -14.26 1.07 1.57
C LEU A 163 -13.80 -0.31 2.03
N LEU A 164 -12.65 -0.76 1.53
CA LEU A 164 -12.10 -2.05 1.94
C LEU A 164 -11.64 -2.04 3.41
N GLY A 165 -11.01 -0.95 3.87
CA GLY A 165 -10.65 -0.78 5.28
C GLY A 165 -11.86 -0.71 6.21
N GLY A 166 -12.94 -0.08 5.76
CA GLY A 166 -14.21 -0.03 6.49
C GLY A 166 -14.87 -1.41 6.57
N LEU A 167 -14.81 -2.18 5.49
CA LEU A 167 -15.29 -3.58 5.48
C LEU A 167 -14.54 -4.44 6.50
N ASP A 168 -13.23 -4.21 6.67
CA ASP A 168 -12.41 -4.93 7.65
C ASP A 168 -12.92 -4.74 9.09
N TRP A 169 -13.58 -3.62 9.43
CA TRP A 169 -14.16 -3.40 10.76
C TRP A 169 -15.33 -4.33 11.09
N PHE A 170 -16.07 -4.76 10.07
CA PHE A 170 -17.24 -5.65 10.21
C PHE A 170 -16.91 -7.11 9.97
N VAL A 171 -15.72 -7.39 9.47
CA VAL A 171 -15.29 -8.71 9.03
C VAL A 171 -13.97 -9.05 9.73
N ARG A 172 -14.02 -9.11 11.07
CA ARG A 172 -12.83 -9.21 11.92
C ARG A 172 -12.35 -10.65 12.05
N ASP A 173 -13.29 -11.56 12.32
CA ASP A 173 -13.01 -12.98 12.55
C ASP A 173 -14.04 -13.87 11.85
N GLY A 174 -13.59 -15.01 11.32
CA GLY A 174 -14.47 -15.99 10.68
C GLY A 174 -13.74 -17.21 10.16
N SER A 175 -14.48 -18.12 9.52
CA SER A 175 -13.91 -19.36 9.01
C SER A 175 -13.04 -19.09 7.78
N ARG A 176 -11.87 -19.73 7.67
CA ARG A 176 -11.02 -19.64 6.47
C ARG A 176 -11.45 -20.66 5.42
N TRP A 177 -11.11 -20.40 4.16
CA TRP A 177 -11.26 -21.40 3.11
C TRP A 177 -10.32 -22.60 3.36
N PRO A 178 -10.80 -23.86 3.21
CA PRO A 178 -9.94 -25.02 3.32
C PRO A 178 -8.83 -24.96 2.25
N SER A 179 -7.57 -25.09 2.70
CA SER A 179 -6.41 -25.07 1.81
C SER A 179 -6.20 -26.44 1.17
N ASN A 180 -6.83 -26.66 0.02
CA ASN A 180 -6.68 -27.86 -0.79
C ASN A 180 -5.64 -27.60 -1.91
N ALA A 181 -5.13 -28.66 -2.55
CA ALA A 181 -4.19 -28.53 -3.69
C ALA A 181 -4.76 -27.64 -4.82
N LEU A 182 -6.08 -27.70 -5.02
CA LEU A 182 -6.81 -26.86 -5.97
C LEU A 182 -6.77 -25.37 -5.62
N SER A 183 -6.88 -25.00 -4.33
CA SER A 183 -6.81 -23.58 -3.94
C SER A 183 -5.40 -23.01 -4.05
N ARG A 184 -4.37 -23.85 -3.90
CA ARG A 184 -2.98 -23.46 -4.19
C ARG A 184 -2.73 -23.23 -5.68
N LEU A 185 -3.29 -24.11 -6.54
CA LEU A 185 -3.25 -23.94 -8.00
C LEU A 185 -4.03 -22.70 -8.46
N LEU A 186 -5.22 -22.46 -7.89
CA LEU A 186 -6.01 -21.26 -8.16
C LEU A 186 -5.28 -19.97 -7.77
N GLY A 187 -4.39 -20.01 -6.77
CA GLY A 187 -3.52 -18.86 -6.43
C GLY A 187 -2.54 -18.45 -7.53
N VAL A 188 -2.24 -19.35 -8.47
CA VAL A 188 -1.37 -19.05 -9.64
C VAL A 188 -2.13 -18.29 -10.72
N ALA A 189 -3.45 -18.46 -10.82
CA ALA A 189 -4.25 -17.82 -11.85
C ALA A 189 -4.26 -16.27 -11.76
N PRO A 190 -4.45 -15.63 -10.59
CA PRO A 190 -4.31 -14.18 -10.44
C PRO A 190 -2.91 -13.67 -10.80
N PHE A 191 -1.87 -14.45 -10.54
CA PHE A 191 -0.50 -14.10 -10.88
C PHE A 191 -0.29 -14.11 -12.41
N LEU A 192 -0.72 -15.17 -13.09
CA LEU A 192 -0.66 -15.25 -14.55
C LEU A 192 -1.50 -14.16 -15.22
N PHE A 193 -2.69 -13.88 -14.67
CA PHE A 193 -3.56 -12.81 -15.13
C PHE A 193 -2.90 -11.43 -14.95
N GLY A 194 -2.26 -11.18 -13.80
CA GLY A 194 -1.48 -9.96 -13.57
C GLY A 194 -0.32 -9.80 -14.54
N VAL A 195 0.42 -10.88 -14.84
CA VAL A 195 1.48 -10.89 -15.85
C VAL A 195 0.93 -10.59 -17.25
N ALA A 196 -0.21 -11.18 -17.61
CA ALA A 196 -0.85 -10.95 -18.90
C ALA A 196 -1.32 -9.49 -19.06
N LEU A 197 -1.84 -8.89 -18.00
CA LEU A 197 -2.26 -7.49 -17.99
C LEU A 197 -1.07 -6.52 -18.10
N VAL A 198 0.02 -6.76 -17.35
CA VAL A 198 1.26 -5.95 -17.47
C VAL A 198 1.88 -6.06 -18.86
N ARG A 199 1.71 -7.21 -19.53
CA ARG A 199 2.14 -7.40 -20.91
C ARG A 199 1.22 -6.78 -21.96
N GLY A 200 0.11 -6.17 -21.55
CA GLY A 200 -0.87 -5.57 -22.47
C GLY A 200 -1.65 -6.59 -23.30
N LEU A 201 -1.78 -7.83 -22.82
CA LEU A 201 -2.52 -8.89 -23.53
C LEU A 201 -4.03 -8.86 -23.23
N VAL A 202 -4.45 -8.12 -22.21
CA VAL A 202 -5.83 -8.14 -21.66
C VAL A 202 -6.44 -6.73 -21.55
N LEU A 203 -5.84 -5.73 -22.20
CA LEU A 203 -6.37 -4.36 -22.29
C LEU A 203 -6.53 -3.97 -23.76
#